data_AF-A0AAU8I7P9-F1
#
_entry.id   AF-A0AAU8I7P9-F1
#
_cell.length_a   1.000
_cell.length_b   1.000
_cell.length_c   1.000
_cell.angle_alpha   90.00
_cell.angle_beta   90.00
_cell.angle_gamma   90.00
#
_symmetry.space_group_name_H-M   'P 1'
#
loop_
_entity.id
_entity.type
_entity.pdbx_description
1 polymer ?
#
loop_
_entity_poly.entity_id
_entity_poly.type
_entity_poly.pdbx_seq_one_letter_code
_entity_poly.pdbx_strand_id
1 'polypeptide(L)'
;MQSLQPSVTAEAPWVAFHQTLTTGMVMLFKPLRRDLTESSRRCEFCPNLLTSLKAYVLEEEGTGRTVYAGPKCAAGNIASKYTLAGIPDLTKFTLSKNDGEGRVGGNGASGISKAIDPSRHALEYLLLREGKLAKDMNLSYPVLKEYYSKSLTESLTDAEILHVNRIEAKAPEKFKLANLQKCYNYLFWIDVAIERLPNDKADFLGAIRAALLKNGSISMGQKVAVNKWLAKIPGVPQLK
;
A
#
# COMPACT_ATOMS: atom_id res chain seq x y z
N MET A 1 47.22 -71.63 -17.40
CA MET A 1 46.34 -72.08 -16.31
C MET A 1 46.59 -71.18 -15.10
N GLN A 2 45.52 -70.63 -14.54
CA GLN A 2 45.39 -70.05 -13.18
C GLN A 2 46.27 -68.85 -12.75
N SER A 3 45.53 -67.75 -12.50
CA SER A 3 45.62 -66.76 -11.41
C SER A 3 46.93 -66.53 -10.65
N LEU A 4 47.30 -65.25 -10.50
CA LEU A 4 47.27 -64.51 -9.21
C LEU A 4 47.72 -63.05 -9.45
N GLN A 5 47.05 -62.10 -8.79
CA GLN A 5 47.37 -60.66 -8.81
C GLN A 5 48.70 -60.35 -8.09
N PRO A 6 49.24 -59.13 -8.28
CA PRO A 6 49.36 -58.27 -7.09
C PRO A 6 49.06 -56.76 -7.32
N SER A 7 48.29 -56.21 -6.37
CA SER A 7 48.33 -54.91 -5.67
C SER A 7 48.93 -53.62 -6.26
N VAL A 8 48.43 -52.48 -5.71
CA VAL A 8 49.01 -51.10 -5.62
C VAL A 8 48.56 -50.21 -6.80
N THR A 9 47.97 -49.00 -6.70
CA THR A 9 47.80 -47.98 -5.63
C THR A 9 46.65 -47.03 -6.00
N ALA A 10 46.15 -46.33 -4.97
CA ALA A 10 45.22 -45.20 -5.04
C ALA A 10 45.67 -44.05 -5.95
N GLU A 11 44.71 -43.42 -6.62
CA GLU A 11 44.72 -41.97 -6.91
C GLU A 11 43.28 -41.45 -7.00
N ALA A 12 42.99 -40.41 -6.21
CA ALA A 12 41.70 -39.77 -6.11
C ALA A 12 41.41 -38.91 -7.36
N PRO A 13 40.20 -38.94 -7.93
CA PRO A 13 39.84 -38.03 -9.01
C PRO A 13 39.58 -36.64 -8.43
N TRP A 14 40.35 -35.66 -8.91
CA TRP A 14 40.05 -34.23 -8.78
C TRP A 14 38.68 -33.95 -9.40
N VAL A 15 37.64 -33.93 -8.56
CA VAL A 15 36.35 -33.35 -8.94
C VAL A 15 36.54 -31.84 -8.90
N ALA A 16 36.80 -31.26 -10.07
CA ALA A 16 36.70 -29.83 -10.28
C ALA A 16 35.26 -29.40 -9.96
N PHE A 17 35.07 -28.84 -8.77
CA PHE A 17 33.87 -28.09 -8.39
C PHE A 17 33.83 -26.84 -9.28
N HIS A 18 33.20 -26.95 -10.44
CA HIS A 18 32.65 -25.78 -11.12
C HIS A 18 31.50 -25.27 -10.26
N GLN A 19 31.82 -24.41 -9.29
CA GLN A 19 30.86 -23.42 -8.81
C GLN A 19 30.57 -22.50 -9.99
N THR A 20 29.53 -22.83 -10.74
CA THR A 20 28.79 -21.83 -11.49
C THR A 20 28.27 -20.83 -10.46
N LEU A 21 28.98 -19.72 -10.33
CA LEU A 21 28.42 -18.49 -9.82
C LEU A 21 27.24 -18.16 -10.73
N THR A 22 26.05 -18.60 -10.37
CA THR A 22 24.84 -17.91 -10.77
C THR A 22 25.01 -16.51 -10.23
N THR A 23 25.41 -15.59 -11.12
CA THR A 23 25.26 -14.16 -10.93
C THR A 23 23.77 -13.92 -10.76
N GLY A 24 23.28 -14.16 -9.53
CA GLY A 24 21.91 -13.88 -9.16
C GLY A 24 21.75 -12.40 -9.35
N MET A 25 21.04 -12.00 -10.41
CA MET A 25 20.45 -10.68 -10.45
C MET A 25 19.70 -10.54 -9.13
N VAL A 26 20.22 -9.70 -8.23
CA VAL A 26 19.46 -9.26 -7.07
C VAL A 26 18.24 -8.58 -7.68
N MET A 27 17.09 -9.25 -7.60
CA MET A 27 15.85 -8.67 -8.10
C MET A 27 15.52 -7.50 -7.17
N LEU A 28 15.67 -6.30 -7.71
CA LEU A 28 15.46 -5.06 -6.98
C LEU A 28 14.04 -4.55 -7.24
N PHE A 29 13.49 -3.87 -6.24
CA PHE A 29 12.11 -3.42 -6.29
C PHE A 29 12.00 -1.90 -6.49
N LYS A 30 10.96 -1.47 -7.20
CA LYS A 30 10.51 -0.08 -7.29
C LYS A 30 9.43 0.18 -6.22
N PRO A 31 9.58 1.19 -5.36
CA PRO A 31 8.52 1.55 -4.43
C PRO A 31 7.39 2.28 -5.17
N LEU A 32 6.15 1.81 -4.98
CA LEU A 32 4.98 2.41 -5.63
C LEU A 32 4.26 3.39 -4.70
N ARG A 33 3.98 2.96 -3.46
CA ARG A 33 3.20 3.74 -2.48
C ARG A 33 3.24 3.09 -1.10
N ARG A 34 2.78 3.82 -0.10
CA ARG A 34 2.33 3.26 1.18
C ARG A 34 0.82 3.08 1.15
N ASP A 35 0.34 1.90 1.48
CA ASP A 35 -1.06 1.49 1.34
C ASP A 35 -1.60 0.80 2.60
N LEU A 36 -2.92 0.68 2.67
CA LEU A 36 -3.62 -0.04 3.73
C LEU A 36 -3.38 -1.55 3.59
N THR A 37 -3.31 -2.24 4.72
CA THR A 37 -3.23 -3.69 4.73
C THR A 37 -3.88 -4.25 6.00
N GLU A 38 -4.35 -5.49 5.94
CA GLU A 38 -4.83 -6.21 7.10
C GLU A 38 -3.67 -6.71 7.96
N SER A 39 -3.89 -6.81 9.28
CA SER A 39 -2.87 -7.29 10.21
C SER A 39 -2.48 -8.77 10.05
N SER A 40 -3.20 -9.53 9.22
CA SER A 40 -2.90 -10.92 8.83
C SER A 40 -1.96 -11.01 7.61
N ARG A 41 -1.69 -9.91 6.91
CA ARG A 41 -0.79 -9.91 5.75
C ARG A 41 0.65 -10.15 6.20
N ARG A 42 1.33 -11.11 5.59
CA ARG A 42 2.78 -11.33 5.79
C ARG A 42 3.60 -10.33 4.97
N CYS A 43 4.74 -9.93 5.53
CA CYS A 43 5.78 -9.26 4.76
C CYS A 43 6.40 -10.24 3.77
N GLU A 44 6.70 -9.79 2.55
CA GLU A 44 7.35 -10.64 1.53
C GLU A 44 8.76 -11.09 1.96
N PHE A 45 9.49 -10.22 2.66
CA PHE A 45 10.92 -10.38 2.90
C PHE A 45 11.27 -10.86 4.32
N CYS A 46 10.28 -11.12 5.17
CA CYS A 46 10.51 -11.63 6.52
C CYS A 46 9.27 -12.36 7.06
N PRO A 47 9.42 -13.23 8.09
CA PRO A 47 8.28 -14.02 8.59
C PRO A 47 7.21 -13.20 9.32
N ASN A 48 7.43 -11.90 9.55
CA ASN A 48 6.56 -11.05 10.37
C ASN A 48 5.27 -10.65 9.64
N LEU A 49 4.21 -10.47 10.43
CA LEU A 49 2.94 -9.89 9.99
C LEU A 49 2.99 -8.36 9.97
N LEU A 50 2.25 -7.75 9.04
CA LEU A 50 2.15 -6.29 8.87
C LEU A 50 1.11 -5.70 9.83
N THR A 51 1.38 -5.79 11.13
CA THR A 51 0.43 -5.46 12.21
C THR A 51 0.11 -3.97 12.35
N SER A 52 0.90 -3.09 11.73
CA SER A 52 0.65 -1.63 11.71
C SER A 52 -0.50 -1.20 10.80
N LEU A 53 -1.12 -2.14 10.07
CA LEU A 53 -2.22 -1.90 9.13
C LEU A 53 -1.83 -1.04 7.92
N LYS A 54 -0.53 -0.88 7.73
CA LYS A 54 0.11 -0.04 6.73
C LYS A 54 1.28 -0.83 6.15
N ALA A 55 1.44 -0.80 4.84
CA ALA A 55 2.51 -1.50 4.14
C ALA A 55 3.08 -0.63 3.03
N TYR A 56 4.36 -0.83 2.72
CA TYR A 56 4.92 -0.39 1.46
C TYR A 56 4.54 -1.39 0.38
N VAL A 57 4.00 -0.88 -0.71
CA VAL A 57 3.70 -1.64 -1.92
C VAL A 57 4.84 -1.42 -2.89
N LEU A 58 5.49 -2.50 -3.27
CA LEU A 58 6.64 -2.48 -4.18
C LEU A 58 6.35 -3.31 -5.43
N GLU A 59 6.98 -2.96 -6.53
CA GLU A 59 6.93 -3.69 -7.80
C GLU A 59 8.31 -4.28 -8.10
N GLU A 60 8.35 -5.57 -8.41
CA GLU A 60 9.54 -6.27 -8.84
C GLU A 60 9.91 -5.84 -10.26
N GLU A 61 11.13 -5.31 -10.45
CA GLU A 61 11.59 -4.91 -11.79
C GLU A 61 11.69 -6.13 -12.71
N GLY A 62 11.17 -6.01 -13.92
CA GLY A 62 11.18 -7.06 -14.95
C GLY A 62 9.95 -7.97 -14.94
N THR A 63 9.37 -8.29 -13.78
CA THR A 63 8.15 -9.13 -13.71
C THR A 63 6.87 -8.31 -13.52
N GLY A 64 6.97 -7.11 -12.93
CA GLY A 64 5.81 -6.30 -12.54
C GLY A 64 5.04 -6.86 -11.34
N ARG A 65 5.58 -7.90 -10.65
CA ARG A 65 4.94 -8.50 -9.50
C ARG A 65 4.87 -7.51 -8.34
N THR A 66 3.67 -7.29 -7.82
CA THR A 66 3.46 -6.41 -6.66
C THR A 66 3.60 -7.18 -5.34
N VAL A 67 4.42 -6.68 -4.43
CA VAL A 67 4.66 -7.26 -3.09
C VAL A 67 4.41 -6.24 -1.96
N TYR A 68 4.23 -6.74 -0.74
CA TYR A 68 3.94 -5.93 0.44
C TYR A 68 5.04 -6.09 1.49
N ALA A 69 5.54 -4.98 2.00
CA ALA A 69 6.66 -4.98 2.94
C ALA A 69 6.49 -3.98 4.09
N GLY A 70 7.05 -4.35 5.24
CA GLY A 70 7.24 -3.41 6.35
C GLY A 70 8.34 -2.38 6.02
N PRO A 71 8.45 -1.28 6.77
CA PRO A 71 9.35 -0.17 6.45
C PRO A 71 10.82 -0.58 6.30
N LYS A 72 11.34 -1.38 7.23
CA LYS A 72 12.73 -1.86 7.19
C LYS A 72 12.99 -2.77 5.99
N CYS A 73 12.08 -3.71 5.74
CA CYS A 73 12.18 -4.63 4.61
C CYS A 73 12.08 -3.88 3.27
N ALA A 74 11.17 -2.91 3.15
CA ALA A 74 11.06 -2.09 1.96
C ALA A 74 12.35 -1.32 1.68
N ALA A 75 12.90 -0.64 2.69
CA ALA A 75 14.13 0.12 2.53
C ALA A 75 15.33 -0.74 2.12
N GLY A 76 15.39 -2.00 2.59
CA GLY A 76 16.49 -2.92 2.28
C GLY A 76 16.37 -3.66 0.93
N ASN A 77 15.23 -3.59 0.23
CA ASN A 77 15.00 -4.36 -1.00
C ASN A 77 14.69 -3.48 -2.23
N ILE A 78 14.60 -2.16 -2.09
CA ILE A 78 14.43 -1.27 -3.25
C ILE A 78 15.76 -1.05 -3.99
N ALA A 79 15.68 -0.80 -5.29
CA ALA A 79 16.85 -0.41 -6.08
C ALA A 79 17.47 0.89 -5.57
N SER A 80 18.79 1.02 -5.65
CA SER A 80 19.54 2.20 -5.14
C SER A 80 19.12 3.53 -5.79
N LYS A 81 18.56 3.50 -7.00
CA LYS A 81 17.99 4.66 -7.70
C LYS A 81 16.67 5.18 -7.11
N TYR A 82 16.05 4.42 -6.20
CA TYR A 82 14.78 4.77 -5.58
C TYR A 82 14.93 5.15 -4.11
N THR A 83 13.92 5.87 -3.63
CA THR A 83 13.76 6.20 -2.21
C THR A 83 12.33 5.95 -1.78
N LEU A 84 12.14 5.64 -0.49
CA LEU A 84 10.81 5.61 0.11
C LEU A 84 10.28 7.01 0.43
N ALA A 85 11.15 8.03 0.41
CA ALA A 85 10.73 9.42 0.56
C ALA A 85 9.98 9.89 -0.70
N GLY A 86 8.93 10.70 -0.53
CA GLY A 86 8.18 11.26 -1.65
C GLY A 86 7.17 10.31 -2.31
N ILE A 87 7.19 9.01 -2.00
CA ILE A 87 6.15 8.09 -2.52
C ILE A 87 4.76 8.46 -1.96
N PRO A 88 3.68 8.22 -2.72
CA PRO A 88 2.32 8.44 -2.25
C PRO A 88 1.98 7.65 -0.99
N ASP A 89 1.24 8.27 -0.08
CA ASP A 89 0.80 7.65 1.17
C ASP A 89 -0.72 7.69 1.33
N LEU A 90 -1.35 6.53 1.17
CA LEU A 90 -2.80 6.37 1.25
C LEU A 90 -3.29 6.04 2.67
N THR A 91 -2.39 6.05 3.67
CA THR A 91 -2.68 5.57 5.03
C THR A 91 -2.94 6.66 6.06
N LYS A 92 -3.01 7.93 5.62
CA LYS A 92 -3.09 9.11 6.49
C LYS A 92 -4.33 9.17 7.39
N PHE A 93 -5.41 8.48 7.01
CA PHE A 93 -6.65 8.41 7.79
C PHE A 93 -6.76 7.17 8.71
N THR A 94 -5.75 6.29 8.73
CA THR A 94 -5.77 5.09 9.60
C THR A 94 -5.26 5.41 11.00
N LEU A 95 -6.09 5.15 12.01
CA LEU A 95 -5.66 5.10 13.40
C LEU A 95 -4.70 3.92 13.61
N SER A 96 -3.53 4.18 14.19
CA SER A 96 -2.66 3.09 14.62
C SER A 96 -3.28 2.45 15.87
N LYS A 97 -3.10 1.14 16.08
CA LYS A 97 -3.67 0.41 17.24
C LYS A 97 -3.37 1.00 18.63
N ASN A 98 -2.39 1.90 18.74
CA ASN A 98 -1.97 2.53 20.00
C ASN A 98 -2.54 3.95 20.18
N ASP A 99 -3.27 4.48 19.21
CA ASP A 99 -3.83 5.83 19.25
C ASP A 99 -5.31 5.74 19.68
N GLY A 100 -5.54 5.61 20.99
CA GLY A 100 -6.89 5.70 21.56
C GLY A 100 -7.54 7.07 21.27
N GLU A 101 -8.87 7.08 21.10
CA GLU A 101 -9.67 8.31 21.03
C GLU A 101 -9.53 9.08 22.34
N GLY A 102 -8.59 10.02 22.39
CA GLY A 102 -8.32 10.80 23.60
C GLY A 102 -7.15 11.78 23.51
N ARG A 103 -6.40 11.80 22.41
CA ARG A 103 -5.39 12.84 22.16
C ARG A 103 -5.65 13.54 20.84
N VAL A 104 -6.33 14.68 20.94
CA VAL A 104 -6.05 15.82 20.05
C VAL A 104 -4.58 16.18 20.29
N GLY A 105 -3.68 15.63 19.48
CA GLY A 105 -2.25 15.79 19.68
C GLY A 105 -1.50 15.00 18.64
N GLY A 106 -1.24 15.63 17.50
CA GLY A 106 -0.40 15.05 16.47
C GLY A 106 0.99 14.75 17.03
N ASN A 107 1.33 13.48 17.09
CA ASN A 107 2.73 13.04 17.01
C ASN A 107 3.06 12.74 15.55
N GLY A 108 2.90 13.76 14.71
CA GLY A 108 3.73 13.91 13.53
C GLY A 108 5.00 14.60 13.99
N ALA A 109 6.14 13.94 13.81
CA ALA A 109 7.50 14.48 13.95
C ALA A 109 7.57 15.98 14.32
N SER A 110 7.98 16.25 15.57
CA SER A 110 8.58 17.54 15.90
C SER A 110 9.75 17.78 14.93
N GLY A 111 9.60 18.78 14.07
CA GLY A 111 10.62 19.13 13.08
C GLY A 111 10.03 19.74 11.82
N ILE A 112 9.69 21.03 11.90
CA ILE A 112 9.47 21.95 10.76
C ILE A 112 8.18 21.63 9.99
N SER A 113 7.36 22.66 9.75
CA SER A 113 6.33 22.65 8.72
C SER A 113 6.96 22.38 7.35
N LYS A 114 7.29 21.13 7.05
CA LYS A 114 7.65 20.69 5.71
C LYS A 114 6.41 20.94 4.86
N ALA A 115 6.49 21.97 4.02
CA ALA A 115 5.55 22.18 2.94
C ALA A 115 5.22 20.82 2.32
N ILE A 116 3.92 20.54 2.15
CA ILE A 116 3.49 19.29 1.53
C ILE A 116 4.18 19.23 0.17
N ASP A 117 5.02 18.21 -0.05
CA ASP A 117 5.64 17.94 -1.34
C ASP A 117 4.55 17.93 -2.44
N PRO A 118 4.55 18.92 -3.35
CA PRO A 118 3.51 19.07 -4.36
C PRO A 118 3.39 17.85 -5.28
N SER A 119 4.51 17.18 -5.55
CA SER A 119 4.56 15.99 -6.40
C SER A 119 3.89 14.82 -5.70
N ARG A 120 4.23 14.58 -4.43
CA ARG A 120 3.56 13.54 -3.63
C ARG A 120 2.06 13.80 -3.50
N HIS A 121 1.65 15.05 -3.27
CA HIS A 121 0.24 15.43 -3.17
C HIS A 121 -0.53 15.09 -4.46
N ALA A 122 -0.01 15.52 -5.62
CA ALA A 122 -0.62 15.25 -6.91
C ALA A 122 -0.73 13.74 -7.19
N LEU A 123 0.32 12.96 -6.88
CA LEU A 123 0.31 11.51 -7.10
C LEU A 123 -0.68 10.79 -6.17
N GLU A 124 -0.80 11.18 -4.90
CA GLU A 124 -1.83 10.66 -3.99
C GLU A 124 -3.23 10.96 -4.52
N TYR A 125 -3.43 12.18 -5.04
CA TYR A 125 -4.69 12.60 -5.63
C TYR A 125 -5.05 11.75 -6.84
N LEU A 126 -4.14 11.60 -7.81
CA LEU A 126 -4.34 10.75 -8.99
C LEU A 126 -4.62 9.29 -8.61
N LEU A 127 -3.82 8.72 -7.70
CA LEU A 127 -3.98 7.33 -7.25
C LEU A 127 -5.36 7.08 -6.65
N LEU A 128 -5.87 7.99 -5.82
CA LEU A 128 -7.19 7.83 -5.23
C LEU A 128 -8.30 8.12 -6.23
N ARG A 129 -8.18 9.23 -6.96
CA ARG A 129 -9.20 9.76 -7.84
C ARG A 129 -9.46 8.88 -9.05
N GLU A 130 -8.39 8.42 -9.69
CA GLU A 130 -8.41 7.68 -10.95
C GLU A 130 -8.09 6.19 -10.76
N GLY A 131 -7.25 5.85 -9.78
CA GLY A 131 -6.84 4.46 -9.56
C GLY A 131 -7.78 3.66 -8.65
N LYS A 132 -8.00 4.15 -7.41
CA LYS A 132 -8.66 3.37 -6.35
C LYS A 132 -10.17 3.56 -6.28
N LEU A 133 -10.66 4.78 -6.52
CA LEU A 133 -12.08 5.13 -6.28
C LEU A 133 -12.85 5.47 -7.55
N ALA A 134 -12.18 5.57 -8.71
CA ALA A 134 -12.80 6.04 -9.95
C ALA A 134 -14.03 5.24 -10.37
N LYS A 135 -13.89 3.90 -10.37
CA LYS A 135 -14.95 2.97 -10.78
C LYS A 135 -16.13 2.99 -9.81
N ASP A 136 -15.84 3.01 -8.51
CA ASP A 136 -16.87 2.80 -7.49
C ASP A 136 -17.65 4.08 -7.16
N MET A 137 -17.02 5.25 -7.34
CA MET A 137 -17.59 6.55 -6.99
C MET A 137 -17.85 7.47 -8.20
N ASN A 138 -17.65 6.96 -9.43
CA ASN A 138 -17.79 7.70 -10.69
C ASN A 138 -17.04 9.05 -10.67
N LEU A 139 -15.76 9.01 -10.30
CA LEU A 139 -14.95 10.20 -10.02
C LEU A 139 -14.07 10.65 -11.19
N SER A 140 -13.94 9.81 -12.20
CA SER A 140 -12.94 9.96 -13.25
C SER A 140 -13.12 11.26 -14.03
N TYR A 141 -12.01 11.95 -14.26
CA TYR A 141 -11.96 13.15 -15.09
C TYR A 141 -10.91 12.95 -16.19
N PRO A 142 -11.24 13.13 -17.48
CA PRO A 142 -10.35 12.74 -18.59
C PRO A 142 -8.91 13.24 -18.46
N VAL A 143 -8.73 14.52 -18.12
CA VAL A 143 -7.41 15.14 -17.92
C VAL A 143 -6.62 14.47 -16.79
N LEU A 144 -7.28 14.15 -15.67
CA LEU A 144 -6.62 13.44 -14.56
C LEU A 144 -6.33 11.98 -14.94
N LYS A 145 -7.21 11.34 -15.72
CA LYS A 145 -6.99 9.98 -16.20
C LYS A 145 -5.76 9.89 -17.10
N GLU A 146 -5.53 10.89 -17.95
CA GLU A 146 -4.31 11.00 -18.76
C GLU A 146 -3.06 11.10 -17.87
N TYR A 147 -3.05 12.03 -16.90
CA TYR A 147 -1.92 12.16 -15.97
C TYR A 147 -1.72 10.92 -15.11
N TYR A 148 -2.79 10.27 -14.66
CA TYR A 148 -2.69 9.03 -13.93
C TYR A 148 -2.05 7.94 -14.79
N SER A 149 -2.52 7.76 -16.03
CA SER A 149 -1.98 6.76 -16.95
C SER A 149 -0.49 7.00 -17.24
N LYS A 150 -0.12 8.26 -17.47
CA LYS A 150 1.27 8.69 -17.63
C LYS A 150 2.12 8.37 -16.39
N SER A 151 1.60 8.65 -15.20
CA SER A 151 2.32 8.43 -13.93
C SER A 151 2.65 6.95 -13.64
N LEU A 152 2.00 6.01 -14.31
CA LEU A 152 2.29 4.58 -14.18
C LEU A 152 3.57 4.19 -14.92
N THR A 153 3.86 4.85 -16.05
CA THR A 153 4.98 4.51 -16.93
C THR A 153 6.16 5.46 -16.80
N GLU A 154 5.91 6.74 -16.49
CA GLU A 154 6.94 7.78 -16.42
C GLU A 154 6.63 8.84 -15.36
N SER A 155 7.57 9.75 -15.14
CA SER A 155 7.38 10.86 -14.20
C SER A 155 6.57 11.99 -14.82
N LEU A 156 5.70 12.60 -14.02
CA LEU A 156 5.01 13.83 -14.43
C LEU A 156 5.97 15.02 -14.39
N THR A 157 5.77 15.95 -15.30
CA THR A 157 6.49 17.23 -15.32
C THR A 157 5.93 18.19 -14.26
N ASP A 158 6.72 19.20 -13.87
CA ASP A 158 6.29 20.20 -12.88
C ASP A 158 5.01 20.94 -13.29
N ALA A 159 4.84 21.20 -14.59
CA ALA A 159 3.63 21.84 -15.13
C ALA A 159 2.38 20.95 -14.95
N GLU A 160 2.53 19.63 -15.15
CA GLU A 160 1.45 18.66 -14.96
C GLU A 160 1.12 18.48 -13.48
N ILE A 161 2.11 18.37 -12.61
CA ILE A 161 1.94 18.33 -11.15
C ILE A 161 1.19 19.58 -10.68
N LEU A 162 1.60 20.76 -11.14
CA LEU A 162 0.93 22.02 -10.83
C LEU A 162 -0.52 22.03 -11.32
N HIS A 163 -0.78 21.48 -12.51
CA HIS A 163 -2.13 21.40 -13.05
C HIS A 163 -3.03 20.48 -12.22
N VAL A 164 -2.55 19.29 -11.85
CA VAL A 164 -3.26 18.35 -10.95
C VAL A 164 -3.62 19.03 -9.63
N ASN A 165 -2.65 19.70 -9.01
CA ASN A 165 -2.87 20.40 -7.74
C ASN A 165 -3.87 21.56 -7.86
N ARG A 166 -3.89 22.28 -8.99
CA ARG A 166 -4.89 23.33 -9.26
C ARG A 166 -6.29 22.76 -9.47
N ILE A 167 -6.39 21.60 -10.13
CA ILE A 167 -7.67 20.89 -10.28
C ILE A 167 -8.21 20.50 -8.90
N GLU A 168 -7.38 19.86 -8.05
CA GLU A 168 -7.76 19.53 -6.68
C GLU A 168 -8.20 20.77 -5.90
N ALA A 169 -7.42 21.86 -5.97
CA ALA A 169 -7.68 23.08 -5.22
C ALA A 169 -9.06 23.70 -5.52
N LYS A 170 -9.56 23.54 -6.74
CA LYS A 170 -10.89 24.01 -7.17
C LYS A 170 -11.99 22.95 -7.11
N ALA A 171 -11.64 21.71 -6.78
CA ALA A 171 -12.60 20.62 -6.75
C ALA A 171 -13.63 20.79 -5.62
N PRO A 172 -14.89 20.32 -5.80
CA PRO A 172 -15.86 20.20 -4.73
C PRO A 172 -15.33 19.37 -3.54
N GLU A 173 -15.88 19.59 -2.34
CA GLU A 173 -15.40 18.93 -1.11
C GLU A 173 -15.33 17.40 -1.22
N LYS A 174 -16.37 16.78 -1.79
CA LYS A 174 -16.42 15.32 -2.01
C LYS A 174 -15.22 14.79 -2.81
N PHE A 175 -14.58 15.67 -3.57
CA PHE A 175 -13.50 15.37 -4.48
C PHE A 175 -12.14 15.80 -3.95
N LYS A 176 -12.04 16.50 -2.82
CA LYS A 176 -10.78 16.88 -2.19
C LYS A 176 -9.95 15.67 -1.77
N LEU A 177 -8.63 15.78 -1.84
CA LEU A 177 -7.73 14.68 -1.47
C LEU A 177 -8.00 14.17 -0.05
N ALA A 178 -8.23 15.08 0.90
CA ALA A 178 -8.55 14.71 2.28
C ALA A 178 -9.82 13.84 2.37
N ASN A 179 -10.87 14.19 1.62
CA ASN A 179 -12.10 13.40 1.61
C ASN A 179 -11.92 12.06 0.87
N LEU A 180 -11.15 12.03 -0.22
CA LEU A 180 -10.82 10.78 -0.92
C LEU A 180 -10.03 9.82 -0.02
N GLN A 181 -9.06 10.31 0.76
CA GLN A 181 -8.33 9.47 1.72
C GLN A 181 -9.24 8.92 2.81
N LYS A 182 -10.18 9.72 3.31
CA LYS A 182 -11.20 9.28 4.26
C LYS A 182 -12.09 8.19 3.66
N CYS A 183 -12.63 8.41 2.47
CA CYS A 183 -13.46 7.44 1.77
C CYS A 183 -12.72 6.12 1.54
N TYR A 184 -11.49 6.19 1.02
CA TYR A 184 -10.67 5.00 0.78
C TYR A 184 -10.43 4.20 2.07
N ASN A 185 -10.09 4.89 3.15
CA ASN A 185 -9.88 4.25 4.45
C ASN A 185 -11.14 3.56 4.98
N TYR A 186 -12.27 4.26 4.93
CA TYR A 186 -13.54 3.73 5.43
C TYR A 186 -14.00 2.55 4.58
N LEU A 187 -13.95 2.65 3.25
CA LEU A 187 -14.30 1.56 2.34
C LEU A 187 -13.46 0.32 2.63
N PHE A 188 -12.14 0.48 2.76
CA PHE A 188 -11.25 -0.64 3.06
C PHE A 188 -11.66 -1.39 4.33
N TRP A 189 -11.92 -0.68 5.44
CA TRP A 189 -12.27 -1.34 6.71
C TRP A 189 -13.70 -1.85 6.76
N ILE A 190 -14.63 -1.21 6.04
CA ILE A 190 -15.98 -1.74 5.86
C ILE A 190 -15.94 -3.04 5.06
N ASP A 191 -15.13 -3.10 4.00
CA ASP A 191 -14.98 -4.30 3.17
C ASP A 191 -14.38 -5.46 3.98
N VAL A 192 -13.30 -5.20 4.74
CA VAL A 192 -12.74 -6.17 5.68
C VAL A 192 -13.77 -6.65 6.71
N ALA A 193 -14.67 -5.78 7.17
CA ALA A 193 -15.70 -6.15 8.13
C ALA A 193 -16.82 -6.99 7.50
N ILE A 194 -17.23 -6.68 6.28
CA ILE A 194 -18.19 -7.48 5.51
C ILE A 194 -17.66 -8.90 5.31
N GLU A 195 -16.37 -9.06 4.99
CA GLU A 195 -15.76 -10.38 4.76
C GLU A 195 -15.64 -11.24 6.03
N ARG A 196 -15.56 -10.61 7.21
CA ARG A 196 -15.23 -11.29 8.48
C ARG A 196 -16.42 -11.46 9.42
N LEU A 197 -17.55 -10.81 9.15
CA LEU A 197 -18.75 -10.89 10.00
C LEU A 197 -19.80 -11.85 9.41
N PRO A 198 -20.69 -12.42 10.24
CA PRO A 198 -21.79 -13.24 9.76
C PRO A 198 -22.74 -12.47 8.81
N ASN A 199 -23.39 -13.20 7.90
CA ASN A 199 -24.21 -12.66 6.81
C ASN A 199 -25.30 -11.67 7.25
N ASP A 200 -25.92 -11.88 8.43
CA ASP A 200 -26.97 -10.99 8.95
C ASP A 200 -26.46 -9.59 9.33
N LYS A 201 -25.14 -9.40 9.43
CA LYS A 201 -24.48 -8.10 9.67
C LYS A 201 -23.89 -7.49 8.41
N ALA A 202 -23.63 -8.32 7.38
CA ALA A 202 -23.10 -7.88 6.10
C ALA A 202 -24.06 -6.92 5.38
N ASP A 203 -25.38 -7.12 5.51
CA ASP A 203 -26.40 -6.25 4.88
C ASP A 203 -26.34 -4.80 5.37
N PHE A 204 -26.24 -4.60 6.69
CA PHE A 204 -26.10 -3.26 7.27
C PHE A 204 -24.83 -2.57 6.77
N LEU A 205 -23.69 -3.27 6.83
CA LEU A 205 -22.41 -2.71 6.38
C LEU A 205 -22.40 -2.47 4.87
N GLY A 206 -23.05 -3.32 4.08
CA GLY A 206 -23.27 -3.13 2.65
C GLY A 206 -24.06 -1.87 2.35
N ALA A 207 -25.11 -1.58 3.11
CA ALA A 207 -25.88 -0.33 2.99
C ALA A 207 -25.02 0.91 3.33
N ILE A 208 -24.17 0.83 4.37
CA ILE A 208 -23.24 1.91 4.71
C ILE A 208 -22.19 2.11 3.62
N ARG A 209 -21.64 1.03 3.08
CA ARG A 209 -20.70 1.04 1.95
C ARG A 209 -21.32 1.75 0.74
N ALA A 210 -22.54 1.38 0.37
CA ALA A 210 -23.26 2.00 -0.74
C ALA A 210 -23.52 3.50 -0.50
N ALA A 211 -23.89 3.89 0.73
CA ALA A 211 -24.06 5.29 1.10
C ALA A 211 -22.74 6.08 0.97
N LEU A 212 -21.62 5.50 1.40
CA LEU A 212 -20.29 6.11 1.29
C LEU A 212 -19.89 6.31 -0.17
N LEU A 213 -20.11 5.30 -1.03
CA LEU A 213 -19.82 5.41 -2.46
C LEU A 213 -20.65 6.49 -3.15
N LYS A 214 -21.93 6.57 -2.82
CA LYS A 214 -22.86 7.55 -3.41
C LYS A 214 -22.58 8.99 -2.95
N ASN A 215 -22.36 9.17 -1.65
CA ASN A 215 -22.34 10.49 -1.03
C ASN A 215 -20.92 11.00 -0.74
N GLY A 216 -19.90 10.15 -0.84
CA GLY A 216 -18.53 10.46 -0.42
C GLY A 216 -18.40 10.73 1.08
N SER A 217 -19.40 10.35 1.88
CA SER A 217 -19.41 10.52 3.33
C SER A 217 -20.48 9.62 3.98
N ILE A 218 -20.34 9.41 5.28
CA ILE A 218 -21.34 8.79 6.16
C ILE A 218 -21.60 9.70 7.36
N SER A 219 -22.78 9.60 7.95
CA SER A 219 -23.16 10.39 9.12
C SER A 219 -22.39 9.94 10.38
N MET A 220 -22.35 10.80 11.40
CA MET A 220 -21.74 10.44 12.68
C MET A 220 -22.40 9.20 13.31
N GLY A 221 -23.73 9.10 13.24
CA GLY A 221 -24.46 7.93 13.74
C GLY A 221 -24.10 6.64 12.99
N GLN A 222 -23.93 6.72 11.67
CA GLN A 222 -23.44 5.60 10.85
C GLN A 222 -22.01 5.21 11.24
N LYS A 223 -21.11 6.19 11.43
CA LYS A 223 -19.73 5.93 11.87
C LYS A 223 -19.69 5.21 13.22
N VAL A 224 -20.46 5.69 14.21
CA VAL A 224 -20.58 5.05 15.53
C VAL A 224 -21.10 3.62 15.40
N ALA A 225 -22.12 3.40 14.59
CA ALA A 225 -22.67 2.06 14.36
C ALA A 225 -21.66 1.12 13.69
N VAL A 226 -20.91 1.59 12.70
CA VAL A 226 -19.82 0.80 12.07
C VAL A 226 -18.72 0.48 13.09
N ASN A 227 -18.27 1.45 13.88
CA ASN A 227 -17.21 1.23 14.88
C ASN A 227 -17.59 0.20 15.95
N LYS A 228 -18.88 0.07 16.30
CA LYS A 228 -19.37 -1.02 17.18
C LYS A 228 -19.13 -2.41 16.59
N TRP A 229 -19.14 -2.54 15.27
CA TRP A 229 -18.84 -3.80 14.57
C TRP A 229 -17.34 -4.01 14.41
N LEU A 230 -16.60 -2.98 13.98
CA LEU A 230 -15.14 -3.07 13.81
C LEU A 230 -14.44 -3.46 15.12
N ALA A 231 -14.92 -2.97 16.26
CA ALA A 231 -14.39 -3.31 17.58
C ALA A 231 -14.47 -4.82 17.93
N LYS A 232 -15.32 -5.59 17.24
CA LYS A 232 -15.47 -7.04 17.44
C LYS A 232 -14.51 -7.86 16.58
N ILE A 233 -13.77 -7.22 15.67
CA ILE A 233 -12.88 -7.90 14.72
C ILE A 233 -11.42 -7.70 15.17
N PRO A 234 -10.72 -8.76 15.59
CA PRO A 234 -9.32 -8.66 15.95
C PRO A 234 -8.48 -8.11 14.81
N GLY A 235 -7.72 -7.06 15.10
CA GLY A 235 -6.77 -6.51 14.14
C GLY A 235 -7.33 -5.50 13.14
N VAL A 236 -8.56 -5.02 13.34
CA VAL A 236 -9.19 -3.96 12.56
C VAL A 236 -9.29 -2.68 13.40
N PRO A 237 -8.96 -1.50 12.84
CA PRO A 237 -9.04 -0.23 13.55
C PRO A 237 -10.47 0.33 13.50
N GLN A 238 -10.77 1.26 14.40
CA GLN A 238 -11.98 2.07 14.29
C GLN A 238 -11.80 3.18 13.23
N LEU A 239 -12.92 3.60 12.64
CA LEU A 239 -12.98 4.74 11.73
C LEU A 239 -12.81 6.04 12.52
N LYS A 240 -11.88 6.89 12.07
CA LYS A 240 -11.58 8.22 12.64
C LYS A 240 -12.74 9.20 12.47
#